data_AF-A0A536YLI0-F1
#
_entry.id   AF-A0A536YLI0-F1
#
_cell.length_a   1.000
_cell.length_b   1.000
_cell.length_c   1.000
_cell.angle_alpha   90.00
_cell.angle_beta   90.00
_cell.angle_gamma   90.00
#
_symmetry.space_group_name_H-M   'P 1'
#
loop_
_entity.id
_entity.type
_entity.pdbx_description
1 polymer ?
#
loop_
_entity_poly.entity_id
_entity_poly.type
_entity_poly.pdbx_seq_one_letter_code
_entity_poly.pdbx_strand_id
1 'polypeptide(L)'
;MLTAGSAYAHFVPAPCDFITSGGWVIGDSAQFVNFGAHGGCKHGAFWGHVNVLDHKYTPPAHLRSTNITGYLMDPAFPNARDICGEGVVDGGAGSFTVTFRVRLEDNGEPGGLDKFGLRLSNGYDLSTRELGPPGGPAGGGGNVQLHKPNPSTTGPNPALTEAQMCGTLPTP
;
A
#
# COMPACT_ATOMS: atom_id res chain seq x y z
N MET A 1 -22.80 -27.30 10.62
CA MET A 1 -23.25 -26.44 9.50
C MET A 1 -22.32 -25.24 9.52
N LEU A 2 -21.28 -25.23 8.70
CA LEU A 2 -20.33 -24.11 8.62
C LEU A 2 -20.90 -23.11 7.61
N THR A 3 -21.38 -21.98 8.10
CA THR A 3 -21.87 -20.89 7.28
C THR A 3 -20.66 -20.28 6.54
N ALA A 4 -20.56 -20.52 5.24
CA ALA A 4 -19.63 -19.80 4.38
C ALA A 4 -20.09 -18.35 4.31
N GLY A 5 -19.57 -17.52 5.22
CA GLY A 5 -19.59 -16.07 5.04
C GLY A 5 -18.90 -15.78 3.71
N SER A 6 -19.55 -15.03 2.83
CA SER A 6 -18.92 -14.56 1.59
C SER A 6 -17.71 -13.74 1.98
N ALA A 7 -16.52 -14.34 1.95
CA ALA A 7 -15.28 -13.59 2.01
C ALA A 7 -15.31 -12.68 0.77
N TYR A 8 -15.42 -11.38 0.97
CA TYR A 8 -15.25 -10.44 -0.12
C TYR A 8 -13.82 -10.63 -0.62
N ALA A 9 -13.69 -11.15 -1.84
CA ALA A 9 -12.39 -11.33 -2.47
C ALA A 9 -11.88 -9.95 -2.89
N HIS A 10 -10.60 -9.65 -2.62
CA HIS A 10 -9.98 -8.47 -3.21
C HIS A 10 -9.96 -8.64 -4.74
N PHE A 11 -10.29 -7.57 -5.47
CA PHE A 11 -10.32 -7.59 -6.93
C PHE A 11 -9.77 -6.29 -7.51
N VAL A 12 -9.38 -6.31 -8.78
CA VAL A 12 -9.02 -5.09 -9.52
C VAL A 12 -10.31 -4.29 -9.77
N PRO A 13 -10.42 -3.03 -9.32
CA PRO A 13 -11.64 -2.25 -9.52
C PRO A 13 -11.95 -2.08 -11.02
N ALA A 14 -13.23 -2.10 -11.37
CA ALA A 14 -13.73 -1.94 -12.73
C ALA A 14 -14.97 -1.03 -12.73
N PRO A 15 -14.92 0.19 -13.34
CA PRO A 15 -13.76 0.81 -13.99
C PRO A 15 -12.60 1.01 -12.99
N CYS A 16 -11.36 0.85 -13.47
CA CYS A 16 -10.20 0.95 -12.59
C CYS A 16 -9.85 2.42 -12.29
N ASP A 17 -9.10 2.62 -11.22
CA ASP A 17 -8.69 3.92 -10.69
C ASP A 17 -7.20 3.90 -10.29
N PHE A 18 -6.78 4.93 -9.55
CA PHE A 18 -5.44 5.01 -8.96
C PHE A 18 -5.48 5.76 -7.63
N ILE A 19 -4.50 5.49 -6.79
CA ILE A 19 -4.30 6.11 -5.49
C ILE A 19 -2.90 6.70 -5.40
N THR A 20 -2.77 7.82 -4.72
CA THR A 20 -1.49 8.50 -4.47
C THR A 20 -1.33 8.79 -3.00
N SER A 21 -0.13 8.64 -2.45
CA SER A 21 0.11 8.90 -1.04
C SER A 21 1.57 9.24 -0.74
N GLY A 22 1.77 9.92 0.37
CA GLY A 22 3.06 10.09 0.99
C GLY A 22 2.90 10.64 2.39
N GLY A 23 3.84 10.33 3.27
CA GLY A 23 3.71 10.68 4.67
C GLY A 23 4.61 9.86 5.58
N TRP A 24 4.22 9.81 6.84
CA TRP A 24 4.86 8.95 7.83
C TRP A 24 3.84 8.38 8.81
N VAL A 25 4.17 7.22 9.36
CA VAL A 25 3.49 6.61 10.51
C VAL A 25 4.50 6.34 11.62
N ILE A 26 4.01 6.09 12.84
CA ILE A 26 4.83 5.56 13.93
C ILE A 26 4.82 4.03 13.86
N GLY A 27 5.98 3.44 13.63
CA GLY A 27 6.18 1.99 13.68
C GLY A 27 6.17 1.46 15.13
N ASP A 28 6.16 0.14 15.28
CA ASP A 28 6.03 -0.50 16.61
C ASP A 28 7.22 -0.22 17.56
N SER A 29 8.37 0.18 17.01
CA SER A 29 9.53 0.63 17.77
C SER A 29 9.48 2.10 18.18
N ALA A 30 8.32 2.76 18.05
CA ALA A 30 8.13 4.19 18.25
C ALA A 30 9.03 5.09 17.36
N GLN A 31 9.52 4.56 16.24
CA GLN A 31 10.30 5.29 15.24
C GLN A 31 9.46 5.58 14.00
N PHE A 32 9.83 6.61 13.26
CA PHE A 32 9.14 6.98 12.03
C PHE A 32 9.35 5.93 10.93
N VAL A 33 8.26 5.62 10.24
CA VAL A 33 8.28 4.95 8.95
C VAL A 33 7.78 5.95 7.92
N ASN A 34 8.70 6.51 7.14
CA ASN A 34 8.38 7.44 6.05
C ASN A 34 8.03 6.64 4.79
N PHE A 35 7.07 7.12 4.00
CA PHE A 35 6.70 6.44 2.77
C PHE A 35 6.26 7.41 1.66
N GLY A 36 6.39 6.96 0.43
CA GLY A 36 5.72 7.48 -0.74
C GLY A 36 5.22 6.29 -1.56
N ALA A 37 3.91 6.23 -1.79
CA ALA A 37 3.29 5.11 -2.50
C ALA A 37 2.19 5.61 -3.43
N HIS A 38 2.24 5.18 -4.68
CA HIS A 38 1.13 5.35 -5.60
C HIS A 38 0.97 4.09 -6.44
N GLY A 39 -0.27 3.80 -6.80
CA GLY A 39 -0.62 2.57 -7.51
C GLY A 39 -1.96 2.72 -8.21
N GLY A 40 -2.16 1.95 -9.25
CA GLY A 40 -3.41 1.97 -10.00
C GLY A 40 -3.33 1.17 -11.29
N CYS A 41 -4.32 1.39 -12.13
CA CYS A 41 -4.30 0.90 -13.50
C CYS A 41 -3.96 2.02 -14.48
N LYS A 42 -3.23 1.68 -15.54
CA LYS A 42 -2.98 2.57 -16.68
C LYS A 42 -2.85 1.77 -17.98
N HIS A 43 -3.66 2.11 -18.97
CA HIS A 43 -3.60 1.53 -20.33
C HIS A 43 -3.52 0.00 -20.39
N GLY A 44 -4.33 -0.70 -19.59
CA GLY A 44 -4.39 -2.16 -19.57
C GLY A 44 -3.32 -2.84 -18.71
N ALA A 45 -2.56 -2.08 -17.92
CA ALA A 45 -1.51 -2.60 -17.04
C ALA A 45 -1.59 -1.97 -15.65
N PHE A 46 -0.88 -2.56 -14.68
CA PHE A 46 -0.66 -1.89 -13.39
C PHE A 46 0.41 -0.80 -13.53
N TRP A 47 0.26 0.25 -12.74
CA TRP A 47 1.17 1.39 -12.70
C TRP A 47 1.38 1.79 -11.25
N GLY A 48 2.59 2.22 -10.90
CA GLY A 48 2.87 2.74 -9.56
C GLY A 48 4.33 2.71 -9.18
N HIS A 49 4.59 3.11 -7.95
CA HIS A 49 5.88 2.98 -7.27
C HIS A 49 5.66 3.04 -5.75
N VAL A 50 6.41 2.24 -5.00
CA VAL A 50 6.42 2.22 -3.53
C VAL A 50 7.84 2.46 -3.03
N ASN A 51 7.95 3.36 -2.05
CA ASN A 51 9.20 3.75 -1.41
C ASN A 51 8.93 3.89 0.09
N VAL A 52 9.67 3.17 0.95
CA VAL A 52 9.47 3.16 2.41
C VAL A 52 10.80 3.19 3.13
N LEU A 53 10.96 4.09 4.10
CA LEU A 53 12.13 4.17 4.98
C LEU A 53 11.71 3.91 6.44
N ASP A 54 12.23 2.84 7.04
CA ASP A 54 12.05 2.53 8.46
C ASP A 54 13.25 3.00 9.28
N HIS A 55 13.02 3.99 10.13
CA HIS A 55 14.04 4.64 10.96
C HIS A 55 14.38 3.86 12.24
N LYS A 56 13.79 2.69 12.48
CA LYS A 56 14.25 1.82 13.59
C LYS A 56 15.67 1.29 13.38
N TYR A 57 16.13 1.29 12.12
CA TYR A 57 17.48 0.88 11.76
C TYR A 57 18.40 2.09 11.59
N THR A 58 19.70 1.88 11.74
CA THR A 58 20.74 2.90 11.49
C THR A 58 21.86 2.29 10.62
N PRO A 59 21.99 2.66 9.33
CA PRO A 59 21.13 3.60 8.59
C PRO A 59 19.67 3.09 8.43
N PRO A 60 18.68 3.93 8.09
CA PRO A 60 17.31 3.47 7.87
C PRO A 60 17.25 2.30 6.88
N ALA A 61 16.33 1.35 7.08
CA ALA A 61 16.05 0.33 6.09
C ALA A 61 15.14 0.91 5.01
N HIS A 62 15.46 0.69 3.74
CA HIS A 62 14.81 1.35 2.62
C HIS A 62 14.27 0.33 1.62
N LEU A 63 12.94 0.17 1.58
CA LEU A 63 12.25 -0.56 0.52
C LEU A 63 12.06 0.34 -0.71
N ARG A 64 12.41 -0.17 -1.89
CA ARG A 64 12.07 0.42 -3.19
C ARG A 64 11.43 -0.64 -4.07
N SER A 65 10.24 -0.37 -4.59
CA SER A 65 9.60 -1.25 -5.58
C SER A 65 10.42 -1.29 -6.86
N THR A 66 10.61 -2.49 -7.41
CA THR A 66 11.17 -2.71 -8.74
C THR A 66 10.08 -3.03 -9.76
N ASN A 67 8.94 -3.55 -9.30
CA ASN A 67 7.82 -3.94 -10.13
C ASN A 67 6.50 -3.83 -9.35
N ILE A 68 5.43 -3.35 -10.00
CA ILE A 68 4.08 -3.36 -9.45
C ILE A 68 3.33 -4.52 -10.11
N THR A 69 2.93 -5.49 -9.29
CA THR A 69 2.27 -6.71 -9.75
C THR A 69 0.76 -6.69 -9.53
N GLY A 70 0.24 -5.75 -8.74
CA GLY A 70 -1.18 -5.71 -8.44
C GLY A 70 -1.70 -4.41 -7.88
N TYR A 71 -3.00 -4.21 -8.08
CA TYR A 71 -3.79 -3.12 -7.55
C TYR A 71 -5.20 -3.61 -7.24
N LEU A 72 -5.58 -3.54 -5.96
CA LEU A 72 -6.71 -4.27 -5.41
C LEU A 72 -7.64 -3.37 -4.58
N MET A 73 -8.93 -3.69 -4.61
CA MET A 73 -9.98 -3.11 -3.78
C MET A 73 -10.68 -4.22 -2.99
N ASP A 74 -11.00 -3.94 -1.73
CA ASP A 74 -11.97 -4.69 -0.93
C ASP A 74 -13.30 -3.91 -0.90
N PRO A 75 -14.45 -4.49 -1.32
CA PRO A 75 -15.76 -3.87 -1.19
C PRO A 75 -16.11 -3.41 0.22
N ALA A 76 -15.61 -4.09 1.26
CA ALA A 76 -15.84 -3.72 2.65
C ALA A 76 -15.10 -2.43 3.05
N PHE A 77 -14.07 -2.04 2.29
CA PHE A 77 -13.26 -0.85 2.49
C PHE A 77 -13.14 -0.08 1.17
N PRO A 78 -14.23 0.56 0.71
CA PRO A 78 -14.31 1.10 -0.64
C PRO A 78 -13.32 2.24 -0.93
N ASN A 79 -12.83 2.89 0.11
CA ASN A 79 -11.84 3.95 0.10
C ASN A 79 -10.39 3.45 0.27
N ALA A 80 -10.20 2.14 0.40
CA ALA A 80 -8.89 1.52 0.54
C ALA A 80 -8.40 0.90 -0.76
N ARG A 81 -7.08 0.93 -0.98
CA ARG A 81 -6.43 0.22 -2.07
C ARG A 81 -5.20 -0.49 -1.57
N ASP A 82 -5.01 -1.69 -2.09
CA ASP A 82 -3.82 -2.47 -1.85
C ASP A 82 -2.93 -2.45 -3.11
N ILE A 83 -1.64 -2.19 -2.92
CA ILE A 83 -0.62 -2.20 -3.97
C ILE A 83 0.31 -3.38 -3.68
N CYS A 84 0.42 -4.29 -4.63
CA CYS A 84 1.30 -5.45 -4.53
C CYS A 84 2.44 -5.35 -5.54
N GLY A 85 3.59 -5.90 -5.19
CA GLY A 85 4.76 -5.81 -6.03
C GLY A 85 5.98 -6.56 -5.50
N GLU A 86 7.07 -6.35 -6.21
CA GLU A 86 8.41 -6.82 -5.87
C GLU A 86 9.28 -5.61 -5.58
N GLY A 87 10.21 -5.75 -4.63
CA GLY A 87 11.11 -4.68 -4.27
C GLY A 87 12.43 -5.17 -3.70
N VAL A 88 13.34 -4.22 -3.56
CA VAL A 88 14.63 -4.39 -2.89
C VAL A 88 14.57 -3.61 -1.59
N VAL A 89 15.03 -4.24 -0.51
CA VAL A 89 15.33 -3.57 0.75
C VAL A 89 16.84 -3.45 0.87
N ASP A 90 17.33 -2.25 1.14
CA ASP A 90 18.73 -1.99 1.54
C ASP A 90 18.80 -1.16 2.84
N GLY A 91 20.01 -0.83 3.32
CA GLY A 91 20.22 -0.05 4.54
C GLY A 91 20.39 -0.91 5.79
N GLY A 92 19.96 -0.41 6.96
CA GLY A 92 20.30 -1.03 8.26
C GLY A 92 19.56 -2.32 8.61
N ALA A 93 18.79 -2.88 7.68
CA ALA A 93 18.23 -4.24 7.77
C ALA A 93 19.02 -5.28 6.94
N GLY A 94 20.04 -4.86 6.18
CA GLY A 94 20.73 -5.69 5.19
C GLY A 94 20.26 -5.39 3.76
N SER A 95 20.61 -6.26 2.79
CA SER A 95 20.25 -6.13 1.38
C SER A 95 19.62 -7.41 0.85
N PHE A 96 18.36 -7.34 0.42
CA PHE A 96 17.58 -8.51 -0.04
C PHE A 96 16.37 -8.09 -0.89
N THR A 97 15.81 -9.05 -1.64
CA THR A 97 14.56 -8.87 -2.39
C THR A 97 13.37 -9.39 -1.61
N VAL A 98 12.21 -8.77 -1.80
CA VAL A 98 10.93 -9.15 -1.18
C VAL A 98 9.78 -8.98 -2.17
N THR A 99 8.70 -9.71 -1.94
CA THR A 99 7.38 -9.24 -2.37
C THR A 99 6.78 -8.39 -1.27
N PHE A 100 5.94 -7.43 -1.64
CA PHE A 100 5.27 -6.54 -0.70
C PHE A 100 3.78 -6.45 -0.99
N ARG A 101 3.03 -6.09 0.05
CA ARG A 101 1.66 -5.60 -0.02
C ARG A 101 1.56 -4.35 0.84
N VAL A 102 1.29 -3.22 0.20
CA VAL A 102 0.98 -1.94 0.84
C VAL A 102 -0.54 -1.79 0.89
N ARG A 103 -1.05 -1.25 1.99
CA ARG A 103 -2.43 -0.79 2.09
C ARG A 103 -2.49 0.71 2.34
N LEU A 104 -3.35 1.38 1.58
CA LEU A 104 -3.62 2.80 1.67
C LEU A 104 -5.12 3.00 1.90
N GLU A 105 -5.50 3.81 2.88
CA GLU A 105 -6.90 4.17 3.13
C GLU A 105 -7.05 5.70 3.08
N ASP A 106 -7.89 6.19 2.17
CA ASP A 106 -8.26 7.62 2.07
C ASP A 106 -9.50 7.87 2.93
N ASN A 107 -9.32 8.41 4.14
CA ASN A 107 -10.40 8.66 5.10
C ASN A 107 -10.74 10.15 5.19
N GLY A 108 -10.36 10.94 4.18
CA GLY A 108 -10.74 12.34 4.02
C GLY A 108 -9.72 13.36 4.55
N GLU A 109 -9.88 14.59 4.07
CA GLU A 109 -8.97 15.70 4.36
C GLU A 109 -9.15 16.22 5.80
N PRO A 110 -8.08 16.69 6.49
CA PRO A 110 -6.75 17.05 5.98
C PRO A 110 -5.70 15.91 5.94
N GLY A 111 -6.12 14.63 5.86
CA GLY A 111 -5.25 13.48 5.67
C GLY A 111 -4.76 12.81 6.96
N GLY A 112 -5.13 13.35 8.13
CA GLY A 112 -4.76 12.78 9.43
C GLY A 112 -5.49 11.48 9.80
N LEU A 113 -6.62 11.19 9.14
CA LEU A 113 -7.34 9.93 9.31
C LEU A 113 -6.92 8.88 8.27
N ASP A 114 -6.15 9.29 7.27
CA ASP A 114 -5.63 8.39 6.26
C ASP A 114 -4.72 7.37 6.90
N LYS A 115 -4.60 6.21 6.26
CA LYS A 115 -3.83 5.11 6.83
C LYS A 115 -2.86 4.51 5.83
N PHE A 116 -1.76 4.02 6.38
CA PHE A 116 -0.74 3.28 5.68
C PHE A 116 -0.42 1.98 6.44
N GLY A 117 -0.29 0.90 5.69
CA GLY A 117 0.20 -0.39 6.18
C GLY A 117 1.13 -1.05 5.17
N LEU A 118 2.03 -1.91 5.64
CA LEU A 118 3.00 -2.62 4.81
C LEU A 118 3.27 -4.02 5.35
N ARG A 119 3.21 -5.01 4.47
CA ARG A 119 3.71 -6.36 4.72
C ARG A 119 4.73 -6.77 3.68
N LEU A 120 5.77 -7.47 4.14
CA LEU A 120 6.81 -8.04 3.29
C LEU A 120 6.86 -9.57 3.43
N SER A 121 7.32 -10.25 2.40
CA SER A 121 7.46 -11.72 2.40
C SER A 121 8.44 -12.28 3.42
N ASN A 122 9.31 -11.45 3.99
CA ASN A 122 10.24 -11.85 5.05
C ASN A 122 9.62 -11.80 6.46
N GLY A 123 8.33 -11.50 6.58
CA GLY A 123 7.61 -11.43 7.85
C GLY A 123 7.62 -10.05 8.52
N TYR A 124 8.20 -9.02 7.89
CA TYR A 124 7.97 -7.65 8.33
C TYR A 124 6.48 -7.30 8.21
N ASP A 125 5.91 -6.81 9.31
CA ASP A 125 4.51 -6.39 9.39
C ASP A 125 4.42 -5.02 10.04
N LEU A 126 3.82 -4.08 9.32
CA LEU A 126 3.40 -2.78 9.80
C LEU A 126 1.90 -2.70 9.57
N SER A 127 1.14 -3.02 10.61
CA SER A 127 -0.32 -3.01 10.54
C SER A 127 -0.84 -1.66 10.07
N THR A 128 -1.89 -1.66 9.26
CA THR A 128 -2.53 -0.44 8.75
C THR A 128 -2.88 0.50 9.90
N ARG A 129 -2.32 1.72 9.89
CA ARG A 129 -2.44 2.70 10.97
C ARG A 129 -2.46 4.13 10.44
N GLU A 130 -2.97 5.04 11.26
CA GLU A 130 -3.13 6.46 10.92
C GLU A 130 -1.79 7.13 10.63
N LEU A 131 -1.82 8.02 9.64
CA LEU A 131 -0.72 8.93 9.35
C LEU A 131 -0.48 9.87 10.53
N GLY A 132 0.73 10.43 10.60
CA GLY A 132 1.01 11.47 11.57
C GLY A 132 -0.02 12.63 11.49
N PRO A 133 -0.47 13.18 12.63
CA PRO A 133 -1.52 14.18 12.61
C PRO A 133 -1.06 15.46 11.90
N PRO A 134 -1.90 16.08 11.05
CA PRO A 134 -1.59 17.33 10.40
C PRO A 134 -1.36 18.44 11.43
N GLY A 135 -0.28 19.21 11.26
CA GLY A 135 0.06 20.31 12.17
C GLY A 135 0.59 19.89 13.54
N GLY A 136 0.90 18.60 13.76
CA GLY A 136 1.53 18.14 14.99
C GLY A 136 2.94 18.71 15.21
N PRO A 137 3.52 18.59 16.42
CA PRO A 137 4.87 19.09 16.74
C PRO A 137 5.99 18.54 15.84
N ALA A 138 5.73 17.39 15.20
CA ALA A 138 6.64 16.73 14.25
C ALA A 138 6.42 17.14 12.78
N GLY A 139 5.56 18.12 12.49
CA GLY A 139 5.09 18.42 11.14
C GLY A 139 3.99 17.45 10.68
N GLY A 140 3.07 17.91 9.83
CA GLY A 140 1.93 17.07 9.39
C GLY A 140 2.36 15.75 8.73
N GLY A 141 1.60 14.68 8.94
CA GLY A 141 2.04 13.32 8.62
C GLY A 141 1.69 12.76 7.25
N GLY A 142 1.17 13.58 6.33
CA GLY A 142 0.97 13.20 4.94
C GLY A 142 -0.49 13.23 4.49
N ASN A 143 -0.74 12.58 3.35
CA ASN A 143 -2.06 12.46 2.74
C ASN A 143 -2.12 11.22 1.84
N VAL A 144 -3.29 10.59 1.77
CA VAL A 144 -3.68 9.57 0.80
C VAL A 144 -4.82 10.15 -0.01
N GLN A 145 -4.74 10.08 -1.34
CA GLN A 145 -5.80 10.52 -2.22
C GLN A 145 -6.19 9.40 -3.18
N LEU A 146 -7.43 8.94 -3.08
CA LEU A 146 -8.05 8.05 -4.06
C LEU A 146 -8.64 8.89 -5.19
N HIS A 147 -8.23 8.60 -6.42
CA HIS A 147 -8.68 9.34 -7.60
C HIS A 147 -9.79 8.58 -8.32
N LYS A 148 -10.71 9.32 -8.92
CA LYS A 148 -11.79 8.71 -9.71
C LYS A 148 -11.23 8.10 -11.02
N PRO A 149 -11.87 7.05 -11.54
CA PRO A 149 -11.58 6.51 -12.87
C PRO A 149 -11.59 7.57 -13.97
N ASN A 150 -10.73 7.41 -14.98
CA ASN A 150 -10.70 8.22 -16.20
C ASN A 150 -10.33 7.33 -17.41
N PRO A 151 -10.38 7.85 -18.66
CA PRO A 151 -10.12 7.02 -19.85
C PRO A 151 -8.76 6.32 -19.90
N SER A 152 -7.76 6.80 -19.14
CA SER A 152 -6.43 6.17 -19.07
C SER A 152 -6.34 5.08 -18.00
N THR A 153 -7.27 5.01 -17.05
CA THR A 153 -7.22 4.08 -15.90
C THR A 153 -7.89 2.75 -16.23
N THR A 154 -7.48 2.12 -17.32
CA THR A 154 -7.92 0.77 -17.68
C THR A 154 -6.97 -0.26 -17.10
N GLY A 155 -7.52 -1.27 -16.42
CA GLY A 155 -6.76 -2.38 -15.82
C GLY A 155 -6.51 -3.54 -16.78
N PRO A 156 -5.68 -4.52 -16.37
CA PRO A 156 -5.48 -5.75 -17.13
C PRO A 156 -6.79 -6.46 -17.46
N ASN A 157 -6.87 -7.01 -18.67
CA ASN A 157 -7.99 -7.81 -19.14
C ASN A 157 -7.47 -9.13 -19.76
N PRO A 158 -7.79 -10.31 -19.19
CA PRO A 158 -8.62 -10.51 -17.99
C PRO A 158 -7.95 -9.94 -16.73
N ALA A 159 -8.78 -9.58 -15.74
CA ALA A 159 -8.26 -9.18 -14.43
C ALA A 159 -7.52 -10.36 -13.77
N LEU A 160 -6.38 -10.06 -13.15
CA LEU A 160 -5.65 -11.06 -12.37
C LEU A 160 -6.36 -11.34 -11.04
N THR A 161 -6.09 -12.52 -10.47
CA THR A 161 -6.53 -12.89 -9.12
C THR A 161 -5.63 -12.26 -8.06
N GLU A 162 -6.14 -12.09 -6.83
CA GLU A 162 -5.36 -11.64 -5.68
C GLU A 162 -4.07 -12.47 -5.48
N ALA A 163 -4.17 -13.80 -5.64
CA ALA A 163 -3.01 -14.69 -5.52
C ALA A 163 -1.94 -14.44 -6.59
N GLN A 164 -2.33 -14.09 -7.83
CA GLN A 164 -1.38 -13.72 -8.88
C GLN A 164 -0.72 -12.35 -8.62
N MET A 165 -1.44 -11.44 -7.97
CA MET A 165 -0.99 -10.08 -7.69
C MET A 165 -0.11 -9.98 -6.44
N CYS A 166 -0.51 -10.62 -5.34
CA CYS A 166 0.07 -10.46 -4.01
C CYS A 166 0.69 -11.76 -3.46
N GLY A 167 0.60 -12.86 -4.19
CA GLY A 167 1.00 -14.18 -3.70
C GLY A 167 0.17 -14.58 -2.49
N THR A 168 0.85 -14.94 -1.39
CA THR A 168 0.24 -15.32 -0.12
C THR A 168 0.25 -14.17 0.90
N LEU A 169 0.66 -12.96 0.53
CA LEU A 169 0.74 -11.83 1.45
C LEU A 169 -0.66 -11.35 1.85
N PRO A 170 -1.04 -11.44 3.12
CA PRO A 170 -2.34 -10.96 3.60
C PRO A 170 -2.36 -9.44 3.69
N THR A 171 -3.54 -8.83 3.66
CA THR A 171 -3.74 -7.39 3.89
C THR A 171 -3.14 -6.92 5.22
N PRO A 172 -2.23 -5.93 5.24
CA PRO A 172 -1.63 -5.36 6.45
C PRO A 172 -2.63 -4.81 7.48
#